data_AF-A0A8K0R8V5-F1
#
_entry.id   AF-A0A8K0R8V5-F1
#
_cell.length_a   1.000
_cell.length_b   1.000
_cell.length_c   1.000
_cell.angle_alpha   90.00
_cell.angle_beta   90.00
_cell.angle_gamma   90.00
#
_symmetry.space_group_name_H-M   'P 1'
#
loop_
_entity.id
_entity.type
_entity.pdbx_description
1 polymer ?
#
loop_
_entity_poly.entity_id
_entity_poly.type
_entity_poly.pdbx_seq_one_letter_code
_entity_poly.pdbx_strand_id
1 'polypeptide(L)'
;MPSTKRRRTNRESSKSDHTDSSRSSSVSPKPSKAARRDNNENKENKENKDNKDNTKPSQSFSSPVEYVDPLSHSDCGGGFLVNKKAPYEYICIHRPLFDVISENWRLASKGKVKRLNYEKKYEPGFIAENKQKVWGAPPEEHKKHKWIIMMSAWEKYDNFCRRVKYCDPDNFNMYIYKHFKGYGVQEIVDNAMVDFDKAFRIKGGPNLDEMWAIISAIGLWTNVEDVSELIHTDDADKCCALVLLLGCALLTTLSALAQAGELHPKSRFLDLALVIGHYLELSHDLPSYGIEGACVSWRREAVKLFHKARLDPKKGLYDTLYRLKQLEKASNYDYAGHVGEEEDRSDQELLHHEHGTERDPWAWRMTMDKYRKSHMVAVGKYPHDITKLTRAQRAAYCFDERDPLADVPVKDLRNNLLDFVW
;
A
#
# COMPACT_ATOMS: atom_id res chain seq x y z
N MET A 1 7.80 51.59 -36.51
CA MET A 1 7.07 52.89 -36.44
C MET A 1 6.10 52.96 -37.60
N PRO A 2 5.01 53.76 -37.55
CA PRO A 2 4.43 54.53 -36.44
C PRO A 2 3.33 53.71 -35.70
N SER A 3 2.93 53.92 -34.44
CA SER A 3 2.70 55.12 -33.62
C SER A 3 1.38 55.85 -33.89
N THR A 4 0.31 55.49 -33.15
CA THR A 4 -0.68 56.48 -32.69
C THR A 4 -1.30 56.15 -31.32
N LYS A 5 -0.89 56.95 -30.34
CA LYS A 5 -1.51 57.33 -29.05
C LYS A 5 -2.94 56.81 -28.75
N ARG A 6 -3.15 56.27 -27.55
CA ARG A 6 -4.39 56.45 -26.77
C ARG A 6 -4.11 57.13 -25.43
N ARG A 7 -5.14 57.80 -24.89
CA ARG A 7 -5.04 58.95 -23.98
C ARG A 7 -5.28 58.51 -22.52
N ARG A 8 -4.51 59.06 -21.57
CA ARG A 8 -4.79 58.96 -20.12
C ARG A 8 -5.94 59.90 -19.73
N THR A 9 -6.76 59.43 -18.80
CA THR A 9 -7.41 60.28 -17.76
C THR A 9 -7.41 59.52 -16.44
N ASN A 10 -6.71 60.05 -15.44
CA ASN A 10 -7.04 59.84 -14.02
C ASN A 10 -8.40 60.56 -13.76
N ARG A 11 -9.15 60.48 -12.64
CA ARG A 11 -8.93 60.16 -11.21
C ARG A 11 -10.36 59.91 -10.61
N GLU A 12 -10.70 59.76 -9.33
CA GLU A 12 -10.05 59.93 -8.02
C GLU A 12 -10.75 59.01 -6.97
N SER A 13 -9.97 58.34 -6.12
CA SER A 13 -10.21 58.02 -4.69
C SER A 13 -11.58 57.62 -4.11
N SER A 14 -11.55 56.53 -3.35
CA SER A 14 -12.02 56.52 -1.94
C SER A 14 -11.18 55.56 -1.10
N LYS A 15 -10.64 56.06 0.01
CA LYS A 15 -9.93 55.28 1.04
C LYS A 15 -10.88 54.93 2.18
N SER A 16 -10.64 53.82 2.85
CA SER A 16 -10.91 53.69 4.29
C SER A 16 -9.91 52.72 4.91
N ASP A 17 -8.97 53.26 5.70
CA ASP A 17 -8.06 52.49 6.55
C ASP A 17 -8.79 52.06 7.84
N HIS A 18 -8.44 50.90 8.39
CA HIS A 18 -8.24 50.59 9.84
C HIS A 18 -8.14 49.06 10.02
N THR A 19 -6.95 48.47 10.15
CA THR A 19 -6.07 48.36 11.34
C THR A 19 -6.54 47.37 12.42
N ASP A 20 -5.86 46.22 12.41
CA ASP A 20 -5.04 45.68 13.51
C ASP A 20 -5.47 44.37 14.22
N SER A 21 -4.44 43.62 14.62
CA SER A 21 -4.39 42.56 15.63
C SER A 21 -5.40 41.40 15.58
N SER A 22 -4.91 40.21 15.22
CA SER A 22 -4.47 39.27 16.27
C SER A 22 -3.67 38.09 15.72
N ARG A 23 -2.80 37.54 16.57
CA ARG A 23 -1.78 36.52 16.24
C ARG A 23 -2.11 35.24 17.01
N SER A 24 -2.92 34.34 16.44
CA SER A 24 -3.32 33.09 17.11
C SER A 24 -2.29 31.98 16.91
N SER A 25 -1.46 31.74 17.93
CA SER A 25 -0.60 30.56 18.03
C SER A 25 -1.43 29.30 18.27
N SER A 26 -1.30 28.28 17.41
CA SER A 26 -1.89 26.96 17.62
C SER A 26 -1.19 26.23 18.77
N VAL A 27 -1.82 26.19 19.95
CA VAL A 27 -1.36 25.44 21.11
C VAL A 27 -1.97 24.04 21.10
N SER A 28 -1.13 23.00 21.16
CA SER A 28 -1.57 21.61 21.28
C SER A 28 -2.33 21.37 22.60
N PRO A 29 -3.46 20.65 22.60
CA PRO A 29 -4.18 20.34 23.83
C PRO A 29 -3.40 19.34 24.70
N LYS A 30 -3.14 19.71 25.95
CA LYS A 30 -2.71 18.76 26.99
C LYS A 30 -3.93 17.98 27.50
N PRO A 31 -3.82 16.68 27.81
CA PRO A 31 -4.92 15.92 28.39
C PRO A 31 -5.27 16.42 29.80
N SER A 32 -6.54 16.72 30.03
CA SER A 32 -7.07 17.11 31.33
C SER A 32 -7.28 15.89 32.22
N LYS A 33 -6.73 15.90 33.44
CA LYS A 33 -7.00 14.88 34.46
C LYS A 33 -8.49 14.88 34.84
N ALA A 34 -9.22 13.82 34.48
CA ALA A 34 -10.54 13.55 35.03
C ALA A 34 -10.41 12.96 36.45
N ALA A 35 -11.29 13.37 37.37
CA ALA A 35 -11.18 13.04 38.78
C ALA A 35 -11.70 11.63 39.10
N ARG A 36 -11.09 11.00 40.12
CA ARG A 36 -11.62 9.81 40.77
C ARG A 36 -13.03 10.09 41.34
N ARG A 37 -13.92 9.12 41.21
CA ARG A 37 -15.01 8.91 42.16
C ARG A 37 -14.86 7.53 42.77
N ASP A 38 -14.67 7.51 44.08
CA ASP A 38 -14.77 6.29 44.86
C ASP A 38 -16.23 5.80 44.85
N ASN A 39 -16.41 4.49 44.84
CA ASN A 39 -17.43 3.86 45.67
C ASN A 39 -16.97 2.44 46.03
N ASN A 40 -17.33 2.03 47.24
CA ASN A 40 -16.78 0.90 47.97
C ASN A 40 -17.81 -0.23 48.09
N GLU A 41 -17.36 -1.37 48.65
CA GLU A 41 -18.16 -2.55 49.04
C GLU A 41 -18.53 -3.48 47.85
N ASN A 42 -18.36 -4.81 47.93
CA ASN A 42 -18.30 -5.66 49.13
C ASN A 42 -17.28 -6.84 49.06
N LYS A 43 -17.01 -7.41 50.24
CA LYS A 43 -16.29 -8.70 50.47
C LYS A 43 -17.15 -9.88 49.94
N GLU A 44 -16.74 -11.16 49.87
CA GLU A 44 -15.82 -11.99 50.68
C GLU A 44 -15.59 -13.33 49.92
N ASN A 45 -14.38 -13.86 49.73
CA ASN A 45 -13.77 -15.02 50.47
C ASN A 45 -12.46 -15.40 49.73
N LYS A 46 -11.31 -15.68 50.36
CA LYS A 46 -10.89 -16.96 50.99
C LYS A 46 -11.07 -18.19 50.07
N GLU A 47 -10.14 -19.12 49.93
CA GLU A 47 -8.78 -19.32 50.49
C GLU A 47 -8.09 -20.42 49.65
N ASN A 48 -6.82 -20.28 49.24
CA ASN A 48 -5.81 -21.34 49.40
C ASN A 48 -4.39 -20.89 49.02
N LYS A 49 -3.41 -21.54 49.65
CA LYS A 49 -1.97 -21.25 49.57
C LYS A 49 -1.19 -22.43 48.96
N ASP A 50 0.10 -22.16 48.74
CA ASP A 50 1.21 -23.12 48.57
C ASP A 50 1.21 -23.87 47.22
N ASN A 51 2.24 -23.68 46.38
CA ASN A 51 3.53 -24.29 46.68
C ASN A 51 4.76 -23.52 46.13
N LYS A 52 5.95 -23.91 46.62
CA LYS A 52 7.25 -23.26 46.40
C LYS A 52 8.04 -23.77 45.18
N ASP A 53 9.01 -22.95 44.79
CA ASP A 53 10.33 -23.25 44.22
C ASP A 53 10.52 -24.54 43.41
N ASN A 54 10.91 -24.36 42.14
CA ASN A 54 12.15 -24.99 41.67
C ASN A 54 12.76 -24.22 40.50
N THR A 55 13.92 -23.59 40.74
CA THR A 55 14.73 -22.93 39.70
C THR A 55 15.95 -23.79 39.40
N LYS A 56 16.16 -24.19 38.13
CA LYS A 56 17.49 -24.48 37.53
C LYS A 56 17.35 -24.61 35.99
N PRO A 57 18.44 -24.44 35.22
CA PRO A 57 18.36 -23.75 33.94
C PRO A 57 18.19 -24.67 32.73
N SER A 58 17.50 -24.16 31.71
CA SER A 58 17.37 -24.80 30.40
C SER A 58 18.72 -24.91 29.69
N GLN A 59 19.03 -26.12 29.23
CA GLN A 59 20.18 -26.38 28.36
C GLN A 59 19.91 -25.90 26.93
N SER A 60 21.00 -25.68 26.18
CA SER A 60 21.02 -25.18 24.81
C SER A 60 20.18 -26.01 23.83
N PHE A 61 19.26 -25.36 23.11
CA PHE A 61 18.64 -25.95 21.92
C PHE A 61 19.54 -25.75 20.69
N SER A 62 19.90 -26.87 20.05
CA SER A 62 20.37 -26.88 18.67
C SER A 62 19.19 -26.69 17.71
N SER A 63 19.35 -25.85 16.69
CA SER A 63 18.29 -25.45 15.77
C SER A 63 17.61 -26.62 15.04
N PRO A 64 16.27 -26.73 15.08
CA PRO A 64 15.50 -27.41 14.06
C PRO A 64 15.29 -26.51 12.84
N VAL A 65 14.99 -27.11 11.69
CA VAL A 65 14.56 -26.41 10.47
C VAL A 65 13.24 -25.68 10.75
N GLU A 66 13.14 -24.41 10.35
CA GLU A 66 11.93 -23.60 10.54
C GLU A 66 10.70 -24.25 9.88
N TYR A 67 9.72 -24.60 10.71
CA TYR A 67 8.37 -24.92 10.26
C TYR A 67 7.63 -23.60 10.06
N VAL A 68 7.47 -23.18 8.81
CA VAL A 68 6.61 -22.05 8.44
C VAL A 68 5.18 -22.56 8.40
N ASP A 69 4.31 -22.03 9.26
CA ASP A 69 2.88 -22.32 9.23
C ASP A 69 2.28 -21.75 7.93
N PRO A 70 1.74 -22.59 7.02
CA PRO A 70 1.14 -22.15 5.74
C PRO A 70 -0.08 -21.24 5.89
N LEU A 71 -0.61 -21.09 7.10
CA LEU A 71 -1.78 -20.28 7.43
C LEU A 71 -1.45 -19.09 8.35
N SER A 72 -0.19 -18.95 8.81
CA SER A 72 0.23 -17.73 9.49
C SER A 72 0.14 -16.55 8.51
N HIS A 73 -0.72 -15.58 8.82
CA HIS A 73 -1.31 -14.67 7.82
C HIS A 73 -0.36 -13.60 7.23
N SER A 74 0.96 -13.74 7.38
CA SER A 74 1.92 -12.96 6.61
C SER A 74 2.75 -13.88 5.69
N ASP A 75 2.46 -13.85 4.38
CA ASP A 75 3.39 -14.23 3.30
C ASP A 75 4.73 -13.42 3.39
N CYS A 76 4.76 -12.41 4.26
CA CYS A 76 5.91 -11.63 4.69
C CYS A 76 6.60 -12.30 5.90
N GLY A 77 7.29 -13.41 5.64
CA GLY A 77 7.99 -14.23 6.64
C GLY A 77 8.92 -15.24 6.00
N GLY A 78 9.78 -14.78 5.08
CA GLY A 78 10.49 -15.66 4.13
C GLY A 78 11.97 -15.36 3.99
N GLY A 79 12.74 -15.55 5.07
CA GLY A 79 14.20 -15.76 5.12
C GLY A 79 15.10 -14.82 4.30
N PHE A 80 15.98 -14.07 4.98
CA PHE A 80 17.10 -13.35 4.34
C PHE A 80 17.79 -14.25 3.29
N LEU A 81 17.70 -13.88 2.01
CA LEU A 81 18.37 -14.60 0.93
C LEU A 81 19.88 -14.53 1.16
N VAL A 82 20.45 -15.64 1.66
CA VAL A 82 21.87 -15.77 2.05
C VAL A 82 22.82 -15.50 0.88
N ASN A 83 22.32 -15.61 -0.36
CA ASN A 83 23.00 -15.12 -1.55
C ASN A 83 22.40 -13.78 -2.00
N LYS A 84 23.22 -12.73 -1.95
CA LYS A 84 22.87 -11.37 -2.37
C LYS A 84 22.67 -11.29 -3.89
N LYS A 85 21.44 -11.53 -4.33
CA LYS A 85 21.00 -11.36 -5.73
C LYS A 85 21.18 -9.91 -6.19
N ALA A 86 21.28 -9.70 -7.50
CA ALA A 86 21.33 -8.35 -8.04
C ALA A 86 19.93 -7.68 -7.90
N PRO A 87 19.84 -6.36 -7.64
CA PRO A 87 18.56 -5.71 -7.34
C PRO A 87 17.49 -5.87 -8.42
N TYR A 88 17.88 -6.04 -9.68
CA TYR A 88 16.95 -6.13 -10.82
C TYR A 88 16.87 -7.56 -11.42
N GLU A 89 17.42 -8.57 -10.73
CA GLU A 89 17.17 -9.97 -11.05
C GLU A 89 15.74 -10.35 -10.67
N TYR A 90 15.11 -11.22 -11.47
CA TYR A 90 13.82 -11.81 -11.14
C TYR A 90 14.00 -13.08 -10.30
N ILE A 91 13.07 -13.29 -9.38
CA ILE A 91 12.97 -14.48 -8.54
C ILE A 91 11.58 -15.08 -8.66
N CYS A 92 11.46 -16.40 -8.54
CA CYS A 92 10.19 -17.06 -8.29
C CYS A 92 9.73 -16.84 -6.85
N ILE A 93 8.44 -16.57 -6.70
CA ILE A 93 7.74 -16.48 -5.41
C ILE A 93 6.63 -17.53 -5.37
N HIS A 94 6.08 -17.82 -4.19
CA HIS A 94 4.90 -18.69 -4.12
C HIS A 94 3.69 -18.08 -4.82
N ARG A 95 2.72 -18.90 -5.25
CA ARG A 95 1.39 -18.35 -5.61
C ARG A 95 0.82 -17.65 -4.37
N PRO A 96 0.51 -16.34 -4.40
CA PRO A 96 -0.01 -15.66 -3.21
C PRO A 96 -1.37 -16.20 -2.77
N LEU A 97 -1.63 -16.19 -1.45
CA LEU A 97 -2.88 -16.69 -0.88
C LEU A 97 -4.12 -15.96 -1.43
N PHE A 98 -4.05 -14.63 -1.60
CA PHE A 98 -5.17 -13.82 -2.09
C PHE A 98 -5.68 -14.27 -3.48
N ASP A 99 -4.78 -14.70 -4.39
CA ASP A 99 -5.17 -15.16 -5.72
C ASP A 99 -5.88 -16.53 -5.66
N VAL A 100 -5.56 -17.36 -4.66
CA VAL A 100 -6.31 -18.60 -4.37
C VAL A 100 -7.68 -18.28 -3.75
N ILE A 101 -7.75 -17.26 -2.90
CA ILE A 101 -9.00 -16.75 -2.32
C ILE A 101 -9.93 -16.21 -3.41
N SER A 102 -9.48 -15.27 -4.26
CA SER A 102 -10.27 -14.74 -5.38
C SER A 102 -10.73 -15.84 -6.35
N GLU A 103 -9.86 -16.80 -6.66
CA GLU A 103 -10.25 -17.99 -7.43
C GLU A 103 -11.38 -18.79 -6.73
N ASN A 104 -11.28 -19.01 -5.42
CA ASN A 104 -12.28 -19.76 -4.65
C ASN A 104 -13.64 -19.04 -4.66
N TRP A 105 -13.65 -17.73 -4.40
CA TRP A 105 -14.85 -16.88 -4.48
C TRP A 105 -15.48 -16.90 -5.87
N ARG A 106 -14.69 -16.77 -6.95
CA ARG A 106 -15.19 -16.80 -8.33
C ARG A 106 -15.73 -18.17 -8.75
N LEU A 107 -15.22 -19.25 -8.18
CA LEU A 107 -15.78 -20.58 -8.37
C LEU A 107 -17.07 -20.76 -7.56
N ALA A 108 -17.14 -20.21 -6.34
CA ALA A 108 -18.32 -20.26 -5.48
C ALA A 108 -19.50 -19.48 -6.08
N SER A 109 -19.28 -18.26 -6.56
CA SER A 109 -20.33 -17.43 -7.22
C SER A 109 -20.87 -18.04 -8.52
N LYS A 110 -20.16 -19.02 -9.10
CA LYS A 110 -20.60 -19.81 -10.27
C LYS A 110 -21.17 -21.18 -9.89
N GLY A 111 -21.41 -21.44 -8.60
CA GLY A 111 -21.90 -22.73 -8.08
C GLY A 111 -20.92 -23.91 -8.26
N LYS A 112 -19.65 -23.65 -8.60
CA LYS A 112 -18.64 -24.70 -8.89
C LYS A 112 -17.99 -25.26 -7.63
N VAL A 113 -18.04 -24.55 -6.50
CA VAL A 113 -17.67 -25.05 -5.18
C VAL A 113 -18.75 -24.67 -4.16
N LYS A 114 -19.02 -25.55 -3.20
CA LYS A 114 -20.15 -25.41 -2.25
C LYS A 114 -19.82 -24.61 -0.98
N ARG A 115 -18.54 -24.43 -0.66
CA ARG A 115 -18.07 -23.75 0.55
C ARG A 115 -16.74 -23.08 0.26
N LEU A 116 -16.55 -21.90 0.84
CA LEU A 116 -15.25 -21.23 0.90
C LEU A 116 -14.30 -22.10 1.72
N ASN A 117 -13.33 -22.68 1.04
CA ASN A 117 -12.26 -23.46 1.65
C ASN A 117 -11.01 -23.30 0.78
N TYR A 118 -10.41 -22.11 0.89
CA TYR A 118 -9.17 -21.76 0.20
C TYR A 118 -7.97 -22.45 0.85
N GLU A 119 -7.99 -22.70 2.17
CA GLU A 119 -6.96 -23.43 2.93
C GLU A 119 -6.61 -24.79 2.28
N LYS A 120 -7.61 -25.67 2.11
CA LYS A 120 -7.44 -27.00 1.47
C LYS A 120 -7.06 -26.93 -0.02
N LYS A 121 -7.07 -25.74 -0.62
CA LYS A 121 -6.62 -25.50 -1.99
C LYS A 121 -5.22 -24.88 -2.04
N TYR A 122 -4.90 -24.03 -1.07
CA TYR A 122 -3.64 -23.31 -0.95
C TYR A 122 -2.54 -24.23 -0.43
N GLU A 123 -2.75 -24.84 0.74
CA GLU A 123 -1.74 -25.62 1.46
C GLU A 123 -1.12 -26.75 0.59
N PRO A 124 -1.89 -27.57 -0.17
CA PRO A 124 -1.29 -28.58 -1.03
C PRO A 124 -0.46 -27.99 -2.19
N GLY A 125 -0.83 -26.80 -2.67
CA GLY A 125 -0.06 -26.06 -3.68
C GLY A 125 1.24 -25.52 -3.11
N PHE A 126 1.17 -24.83 -1.97
CA PHE A 126 2.32 -24.30 -1.24
C PHE A 126 3.33 -25.40 -0.86
N ILE A 127 2.86 -26.54 -0.33
CA ILE A 127 3.70 -27.71 -0.03
C ILE A 127 4.36 -28.26 -1.31
N ALA A 128 3.63 -28.32 -2.42
CA ALA A 128 4.18 -28.80 -3.70
C ALA A 128 5.22 -27.84 -4.29
N GLU A 129 5.03 -26.52 -4.16
CA GLU A 129 5.99 -25.51 -4.59
C GLU A 129 7.25 -25.51 -3.70
N ASN A 130 7.09 -25.64 -2.38
CA ASN A 130 8.20 -25.80 -1.42
C ASN A 130 9.03 -27.06 -1.70
N LYS A 131 8.38 -28.21 -1.94
CA LYS A 131 9.07 -29.44 -2.32
C LYS A 131 9.84 -29.31 -3.64
N GLN A 132 9.38 -28.44 -4.54
CA GLN A 132 10.06 -28.09 -5.80
C GLN A 132 11.13 -27.00 -5.64
N LYS A 133 11.30 -26.41 -4.45
CA LYS A 133 12.20 -25.28 -4.17
C LYS A 133 11.95 -24.06 -5.06
N VAL A 134 10.68 -23.78 -5.33
CA VAL A 134 10.25 -22.64 -6.15
C VAL A 134 10.69 -21.29 -5.55
N TRP A 135 10.62 -21.15 -4.22
CA TRP A 135 10.97 -19.91 -3.54
C TRP A 135 12.41 -19.47 -3.84
N GLY A 136 12.57 -18.25 -4.36
CA GLY A 136 13.88 -17.67 -4.63
C GLY A 136 14.65 -18.31 -5.80
N ALA A 137 14.07 -19.27 -6.54
CA ALA A 137 14.69 -19.81 -7.74
C ALA A 137 14.68 -18.78 -8.91
N PRO A 138 15.58 -18.87 -9.90
CA PRO A 138 15.46 -18.14 -11.16
C PRO A 138 14.23 -18.59 -11.99
N PRO A 139 13.51 -17.68 -12.68
CA PRO A 139 12.38 -18.04 -13.55
C PRO A 139 12.73 -19.07 -14.64
N GLU A 140 13.99 -19.15 -15.06
CA GLU A 140 14.50 -20.08 -16.06
C GLU A 140 14.43 -21.54 -15.61
N GLU A 141 14.52 -21.79 -14.30
CA GLU A 141 14.40 -23.14 -13.71
C GLU A 141 12.93 -23.58 -13.64
N HIS A 142 12.00 -22.63 -13.48
CA HIS A 142 10.56 -22.88 -13.34
C HIS A 142 9.73 -22.22 -14.44
N LYS A 143 10.07 -22.42 -15.73
CA LYS A 143 9.46 -21.72 -16.89
C LYS A 143 7.92 -21.74 -17.03
N LYS A 144 7.22 -22.61 -16.31
CA LYS A 144 5.73 -22.68 -16.26
C LYS A 144 5.13 -21.91 -15.07
N HIS A 145 5.96 -21.59 -14.09
CA HIS A 145 5.60 -20.83 -12.91
C HIS A 145 5.55 -19.35 -13.26
N LYS A 146 4.38 -18.76 -13.15
CA LYS A 146 4.18 -17.34 -13.50
C LYS A 146 4.49 -16.39 -12.35
N TRP A 147 4.49 -16.87 -11.11
CA TRP A 147 4.64 -16.05 -9.91
C TRP A 147 6.11 -15.71 -9.71
N ILE A 148 6.45 -14.53 -10.20
CA ILE A 148 7.81 -13.99 -10.22
C ILE A 148 7.76 -12.52 -9.83
N ILE A 149 8.85 -12.03 -9.25
CA ILE A 149 9.01 -10.62 -8.86
C ILE A 149 10.47 -10.21 -9.05
N MET A 150 10.71 -8.93 -9.31
CA MET A 150 12.05 -8.34 -9.26
C MET A 150 12.55 -8.27 -7.82
N MET A 151 13.84 -8.56 -7.57
CA MET A 151 14.40 -8.63 -6.21
C MET A 151 14.20 -7.33 -5.40
N SER A 152 14.46 -6.17 -6.00
CA SER A 152 14.24 -4.86 -5.37
C SER A 152 12.76 -4.53 -5.13
N ALA A 153 11.85 -5.14 -5.88
CA ALA A 153 10.42 -5.07 -5.59
C ALA A 153 10.05 -5.97 -4.39
N TRP A 154 10.65 -7.15 -4.28
CA TRP A 154 10.48 -8.01 -3.09
C TRP A 154 11.00 -7.33 -1.82
N GLU A 155 12.19 -6.72 -1.85
CA GLU A 155 12.76 -5.99 -0.71
C GLU A 155 11.86 -4.82 -0.25
N LYS A 156 11.20 -4.13 -1.20
CA LYS A 156 10.22 -3.07 -0.90
C LYS A 156 8.92 -3.64 -0.33
N TYR A 157 8.38 -4.70 -0.93
CA TYR A 157 7.19 -5.41 -0.46
C TYR A 157 7.37 -5.89 0.98
N ASP A 158 8.47 -6.59 1.27
CA ASP A 158 8.84 -7.05 2.62
C ASP A 158 8.95 -5.88 3.60
N ASN A 159 9.55 -4.76 3.17
CA ASN A 159 9.61 -3.55 3.99
C ASN A 159 8.21 -2.99 4.29
N PHE A 160 7.31 -2.98 3.31
CA PHE A 160 5.94 -2.49 3.50
C PHE A 160 5.14 -3.38 4.47
N CYS A 161 5.25 -4.71 4.35
CA CYS A 161 4.65 -5.64 5.32
C CYS A 161 5.14 -5.38 6.75
N ARG A 162 6.47 -5.34 6.95
CA ARG A 162 7.05 -5.10 8.28
C ARG A 162 6.63 -3.74 8.84
N ARG A 163 6.53 -2.72 7.99
CA ARG A 163 6.10 -1.38 8.40
C ARG A 163 4.61 -1.30 8.76
N VAL A 164 3.71 -2.04 8.09
CA VAL A 164 2.28 -2.06 8.52
C VAL A 164 2.12 -2.75 9.88
N LYS A 165 2.89 -3.82 10.16
CA LYS A 165 2.95 -4.43 11.50
C LYS A 165 3.34 -3.40 12.59
N TYR A 166 4.20 -2.42 12.29
CA TYR A 166 4.60 -1.36 13.23
C TYR A 166 3.58 -0.23 13.40
N CYS A 167 2.58 -0.15 12.51
CA CYS A 167 1.52 0.86 12.55
C CYS A 167 0.27 0.36 13.27
N ASP A 168 0.23 -0.91 13.68
CA ASP A 168 -0.93 -1.54 14.32
C ASP A 168 -0.77 -1.54 15.86
N PRO A 169 -1.59 -0.79 16.63
CA PRO A 169 -1.53 -0.80 18.09
C PRO A 169 -1.87 -2.15 18.73
N ASP A 170 -2.69 -2.99 18.08
CA ASP A 170 -3.14 -4.26 18.64
C ASP A 170 -1.96 -5.26 18.74
N ASN A 171 -1.03 -5.21 17.79
CA ASN A 171 0.26 -5.94 17.83
C ASN A 171 1.11 -5.60 19.08
N PHE A 172 0.85 -4.49 19.76
CA PHE A 172 1.62 -4.04 20.92
C PHE A 172 0.80 -3.97 22.21
N ASN A 173 -0.45 -4.46 22.21
CA ASN A 173 -1.38 -4.33 23.33
C ASN A 173 -1.56 -2.85 23.75
N MET A 174 -1.77 -1.99 22.74
CA MET A 174 -1.86 -0.52 22.87
C MET A 174 -3.20 0.00 22.34
N TYR A 175 -3.62 1.16 22.83
CA TYR A 175 -4.60 2.01 22.14
C TYR A 175 -4.06 3.44 21.99
N ILE A 176 -4.01 3.93 20.75
CA ILE A 176 -3.55 5.31 20.45
C ILE A 176 -4.75 6.16 20.00
N TYR A 177 -5.36 5.83 18.86
CA TYR A 177 -6.69 6.29 18.45
C TYR A 177 -7.21 5.45 17.27
N LYS A 178 -8.53 5.53 17.01
CA LYS A 178 -9.30 4.67 16.09
C LYS A 178 -8.68 4.42 14.70
N HIS A 179 -8.08 5.43 14.07
CA HIS A 179 -7.58 5.37 12.69
C HIS A 179 -6.04 5.33 12.58
N PHE A 180 -5.32 5.10 13.69
CA PHE A 180 -3.85 5.17 13.73
C PHE A 180 -3.17 4.25 12.70
N LYS A 181 -3.66 3.00 12.56
CA LYS A 181 -3.16 2.02 11.57
C LYS A 181 -3.41 2.48 10.13
N GLY A 182 -4.63 2.91 9.81
CA GLY A 182 -5.00 3.41 8.48
C GLY A 182 -4.14 4.60 8.02
N TYR A 183 -3.85 5.55 8.91
CA TYR A 183 -2.92 6.64 8.59
C TYR A 183 -1.46 6.15 8.41
N GLY A 184 -1.03 5.13 9.17
CA GLY A 184 0.27 4.48 8.94
C GLY A 184 0.36 3.76 7.59
N VAL A 185 -0.73 3.11 7.15
CA VAL A 185 -0.86 2.52 5.80
C VAL A 185 -0.75 3.60 4.73
N GLN A 186 -1.45 4.74 4.89
CA GLN A 186 -1.29 5.90 3.98
C GLN A 186 0.17 6.38 3.93
N GLU A 187 0.86 6.48 5.07
CA GLU A 187 2.27 6.92 5.12
C GLU A 187 3.23 5.96 4.42
N ILE A 188 2.94 4.67 4.38
CA ILE A 188 3.72 3.69 3.61
C ILE A 188 3.61 4.03 2.11
N VAL A 189 2.40 4.25 1.60
CA VAL A 189 2.18 4.59 0.18
C VAL A 189 2.71 5.98 -0.15
N ASP A 190 2.48 6.99 0.69
CA ASP A 190 2.97 8.36 0.53
C ASP A 190 4.49 8.39 0.31
N ASN A 191 5.24 7.67 1.14
CA ASN A 191 6.69 7.60 1.03
C ASN A 191 7.13 6.80 -0.21
N ALA A 192 6.42 5.73 -0.59
CA ALA A 192 6.69 4.99 -1.83
C ALA A 192 6.44 5.85 -3.09
N MET A 193 5.40 6.70 -3.10
CA MET A 193 5.15 7.68 -4.17
C MET A 193 6.20 8.79 -4.21
N VAL A 194 6.78 9.17 -3.07
CA VAL A 194 7.92 10.08 -3.03
C VAL A 194 9.18 9.43 -3.62
N ASP A 195 9.44 8.16 -3.37
CA ASP A 195 10.57 7.43 -3.99
C ASP A 195 10.34 7.21 -5.49
N PHE A 196 9.11 6.93 -5.90
CA PHE A 196 8.72 6.88 -7.32
C PHE A 196 8.99 8.20 -8.04
N ASP A 197 8.62 9.33 -7.41
CA ASP A 197 8.87 10.67 -7.96
C ASP A 197 10.38 10.97 -8.10
N LYS A 198 11.23 10.49 -7.17
CA LYS A 198 12.69 10.58 -7.32
C LYS A 198 13.18 9.75 -8.50
N ALA A 199 12.70 8.52 -8.66
CA ALA A 199 13.05 7.64 -9.77
C ALA A 199 12.63 8.21 -11.13
N PHE A 200 11.45 8.82 -11.21
CA PHE A 200 10.94 9.47 -12.41
C PHE A 200 11.66 10.77 -12.76
N ARG A 201 12.01 11.60 -11.77
CA ARG A 201 12.64 12.93 -11.98
C ARG A 201 14.18 12.90 -12.07
N ILE A 202 14.82 11.73 -12.02
CA ILE A 202 16.28 11.62 -12.04
C ILE A 202 16.90 12.22 -13.32
N LYS A 203 18.08 12.83 -13.18
CA LYS A 203 18.77 13.52 -14.28
C LYS A 203 19.27 12.52 -15.31
N GLY A 204 18.79 12.64 -16.55
CA GLY A 204 19.13 11.75 -17.67
C GLY A 204 17.92 11.03 -18.27
N GLY A 205 16.79 11.00 -17.55
CA GLY A 205 15.59 10.25 -17.92
C GLY A 205 15.14 9.35 -16.76
N PRO A 206 13.90 8.85 -16.76
CA PRO A 206 13.36 8.04 -15.67
C PRO A 206 14.17 6.75 -15.44
N ASN A 207 14.41 6.41 -14.17
CA ASN A 207 14.93 5.10 -13.80
C ASN A 207 13.78 4.07 -13.86
N LEU A 208 13.65 3.42 -15.01
CA LEU A 208 12.59 2.45 -15.30
C LEU A 208 12.58 1.27 -14.33
N ASP A 209 13.76 0.79 -13.93
CA ASP A 209 13.90 -0.34 -13.00
C ASP A 209 13.36 -0.01 -11.61
N GLU A 210 13.75 1.15 -11.06
CA GLU A 210 13.27 1.58 -9.74
C GLU A 210 11.79 1.97 -9.76
N MET A 211 11.32 2.62 -10.83
CA MET A 211 9.88 2.89 -11.02
C MET A 211 9.06 1.61 -11.06
N TRP A 212 9.49 0.62 -11.87
CA TRP A 212 8.83 -0.68 -11.96
C TRP A 212 8.88 -1.41 -10.62
N ALA A 213 10.04 -1.43 -9.95
CA ALA A 213 10.20 -2.09 -8.67
C ALA A 213 9.23 -1.56 -7.60
N ILE A 214 9.03 -0.24 -7.54
CA ILE A 214 8.10 0.39 -6.61
C ILE A 214 6.65 0.01 -6.91
N ILE A 215 6.20 0.08 -8.18
CA ILE A 215 4.80 -0.28 -8.50
C ILE A 215 4.54 -1.79 -8.41
N SER A 216 5.51 -2.65 -8.72
CA SER A 216 5.41 -4.10 -8.50
C SER A 216 5.25 -4.42 -7.01
N ALA A 217 6.06 -3.77 -6.16
CA ALA A 217 6.01 -3.96 -4.71
C ALA A 217 4.67 -3.52 -4.11
N ILE A 218 4.20 -2.32 -4.48
CA ILE A 218 2.90 -1.81 -4.02
C ILE A 218 1.77 -2.72 -4.51
N GLY A 219 1.75 -3.06 -5.80
CA GLY A 219 0.70 -3.89 -6.38
C GLY A 219 0.57 -5.24 -5.67
N LEU A 220 1.69 -5.91 -5.36
CA LEU A 220 1.65 -7.14 -4.57
C LEU A 220 1.18 -6.86 -3.13
N TRP A 221 1.78 -5.86 -2.46
CA TRP A 221 1.52 -5.53 -1.05
C TRP A 221 0.03 -5.21 -0.80
N THR A 222 -0.60 -4.38 -1.63
CA THR A 222 -2.01 -4.00 -1.48
C THR A 222 -3.01 -5.11 -1.79
N ASN A 223 -2.56 -6.27 -2.28
CA ASN A 223 -3.39 -7.45 -2.49
C ASN A 223 -3.12 -8.55 -1.45
N VAL A 224 -1.96 -8.54 -0.78
CA VAL A 224 -1.62 -9.49 0.30
C VAL A 224 -2.08 -8.96 1.66
N GLU A 225 -1.72 -7.72 1.99
CA GLU A 225 -2.06 -7.10 3.27
C GLU A 225 -3.51 -6.60 3.25
N ASP A 226 -4.16 -6.63 4.42
CA ASP A 226 -5.47 -6.03 4.61
C ASP A 226 -5.36 -4.49 4.62
N VAL A 227 -5.32 -3.92 3.42
CA VAL A 227 -5.37 -2.47 3.20
C VAL A 227 -6.78 -1.90 3.31
N SER A 228 -7.78 -2.63 3.84
CA SER A 228 -9.10 -2.04 4.11
C SER A 228 -9.01 -0.88 5.14
N GLU A 229 -7.99 -0.89 6.00
CA GLU A 229 -7.66 0.23 6.89
C GLU A 229 -7.39 1.55 6.14
N LEU A 230 -6.97 1.48 4.87
CA LEU A 230 -6.79 2.66 4.02
C LEU A 230 -8.13 3.35 3.73
N ILE A 231 -9.14 2.55 3.38
CA ILE A 231 -10.47 3.02 2.96
C ILE A 231 -11.40 3.32 4.14
N HIS A 232 -11.11 2.78 5.34
CA HIS A 232 -11.87 3.04 6.57
C HIS A 232 -11.33 4.22 7.41
N THR A 233 -10.40 5.01 6.88
CA THR A 233 -9.98 6.28 7.50
C THR A 233 -11.05 7.37 7.38
N ASP A 234 -10.98 8.39 8.23
CA ASP A 234 -11.85 9.58 8.19
C ASP A 234 -11.42 10.64 7.16
N ASP A 235 -10.41 10.34 6.32
CA ASP A 235 -9.91 11.19 5.23
C ASP A 235 -10.17 10.53 3.85
N ALA A 236 -11.45 10.50 3.47
CA ALA A 236 -11.90 9.92 2.19
C ALA A 236 -11.32 10.65 0.97
N ASP A 237 -11.13 11.96 1.06
CA ASP A 237 -10.55 12.80 0.00
C ASP A 237 -9.10 12.40 -0.29
N LYS A 238 -8.26 12.26 0.75
CA LYS A 238 -6.89 11.76 0.58
C LYS A 238 -6.87 10.32 0.11
N CYS A 239 -7.80 9.47 0.56
CA CYS A 239 -7.91 8.09 0.10
C CYS A 239 -8.19 8.03 -1.42
N CYS A 240 -9.19 8.76 -1.92
CA CYS A 240 -9.45 8.90 -3.36
C CYS A 240 -8.23 9.43 -4.12
N ALA A 241 -7.61 10.51 -3.62
CA ALA A 241 -6.44 11.12 -4.25
C ALA A 241 -5.21 10.18 -4.29
N LEU A 242 -5.06 9.31 -3.29
CA LEU A 242 -3.98 8.33 -3.24
C LEU A 242 -4.23 7.14 -4.19
N VAL A 243 -5.45 6.61 -4.25
CA VAL A 243 -5.84 5.58 -5.24
C VAL A 243 -5.64 6.10 -6.67
N LEU A 244 -5.94 7.37 -6.90
CA LEU A 244 -5.69 8.04 -8.17
C LEU A 244 -4.20 8.16 -8.49
N LEU A 245 -3.39 8.56 -7.50
CA LEU A 245 -1.94 8.72 -7.63
C LEU A 245 -1.27 7.37 -7.93
N LEU A 246 -1.73 6.28 -7.29
CA LEU A 246 -1.30 4.92 -7.58
C LEU A 246 -1.59 4.51 -9.03
N GLY A 247 -2.80 4.77 -9.52
CA GLY A 247 -3.15 4.55 -10.93
C GLY A 247 -2.31 5.39 -11.89
N CYS A 248 -2.08 6.66 -11.56
CA CYS A 248 -1.22 7.56 -12.32
C CYS A 248 0.24 7.05 -12.38
N ALA A 249 0.79 6.54 -11.28
CA ALA A 249 2.13 5.95 -11.22
C ALA A 249 2.25 4.71 -12.13
N LEU A 250 1.25 3.82 -12.10
CA LEU A 250 1.18 2.67 -13.02
C LEU A 250 1.19 3.14 -14.48
N LEU A 251 0.25 4.00 -14.88
CA LEU A 251 0.14 4.47 -16.26
C LEU A 251 1.39 5.22 -16.75
N THR A 252 1.99 6.03 -15.88
CA THR A 252 3.26 6.72 -16.13
C THR A 252 4.38 5.72 -16.41
N THR A 253 4.49 4.67 -15.60
CA THR A 253 5.53 3.64 -15.78
C THR A 253 5.29 2.83 -17.05
N LEU A 254 4.07 2.34 -17.30
CA LEU A 254 3.73 1.61 -18.52
C LEU A 254 4.01 2.43 -19.78
N SER A 255 3.80 3.75 -19.72
CA SER A 255 4.09 4.66 -20.84
C SER A 255 5.59 4.89 -21.03
N ALA A 256 6.35 5.04 -19.95
CA ALA A 256 7.81 5.11 -20.00
C ALA A 256 8.42 3.80 -20.55
N LEU A 257 7.89 2.64 -20.14
CA LEU A 257 8.25 1.34 -20.74
C LEU A 257 7.89 1.25 -22.22
N ALA A 258 6.72 1.75 -22.62
CA ALA A 258 6.33 1.77 -24.04
C ALA A 258 7.28 2.65 -24.89
N GLN A 259 7.72 3.79 -24.35
CA GLN A 259 8.70 4.68 -24.99
C GLN A 259 10.10 4.05 -25.07
N ALA A 260 10.48 3.25 -24.07
CA ALA A 260 11.71 2.46 -24.07
C ALA A 260 11.64 1.19 -24.96
N GLY A 261 10.48 0.90 -25.56
CA GLY A 261 10.26 -0.32 -26.35
C GLY A 261 10.02 -1.59 -25.52
N GLU A 262 9.86 -1.47 -24.20
CA GLU A 262 9.75 -2.57 -23.23
C GLU A 262 8.29 -2.96 -22.90
N LEU A 263 7.27 -2.26 -23.39
CA LEU A 263 5.87 -2.66 -23.13
C LEU A 263 5.38 -3.75 -24.11
N HIS A 264 5.89 -4.98 -23.98
CA HIS A 264 5.55 -6.13 -24.83
C HIS A 264 5.82 -7.50 -24.16
N PRO A 265 5.32 -8.65 -24.69
CA PRO A 265 5.34 -9.94 -23.98
C PRO A 265 6.71 -10.64 -23.90
N LYS A 266 7.78 -10.00 -24.42
CA LYS A 266 9.17 -10.45 -24.39
C LYS A 266 10.11 -9.41 -23.74
N SER A 267 9.53 -8.49 -22.97
CA SER A 267 10.28 -7.47 -22.24
C SER A 267 11.27 -8.09 -21.26
N ARG A 268 12.28 -7.33 -20.86
CA ARG A 268 13.08 -7.63 -19.66
C ARG A 268 12.28 -7.56 -18.37
N PHE A 269 11.16 -6.85 -18.35
CA PHE A 269 10.20 -6.82 -17.26
C PHE A 269 9.26 -8.03 -17.41
N LEU A 270 9.52 -9.09 -16.65
CA LEU A 270 8.89 -10.40 -16.87
C LEU A 270 7.45 -10.50 -16.34
N ASP A 271 7.11 -9.64 -15.37
CA ASP A 271 5.88 -9.64 -14.57
C ASP A 271 4.82 -8.61 -15.03
N LEU A 272 4.97 -7.97 -16.21
CA LEU A 272 4.04 -6.95 -16.75
C LEU A 272 2.56 -7.31 -16.56
N ALA A 273 2.18 -8.55 -16.85
CA ALA A 273 0.80 -9.02 -16.75
C ALA A 273 0.32 -9.25 -15.30
N LEU A 274 1.22 -9.63 -14.38
CA LEU A 274 0.93 -9.73 -12.95
C LEU A 274 0.70 -8.35 -12.35
N VAL A 275 1.62 -7.42 -12.59
CA VAL A 275 1.58 -6.08 -12.00
C VAL A 275 0.35 -5.30 -12.46
N ILE A 276 0.01 -5.33 -13.75
CA ILE A 276 -1.26 -4.73 -14.20
C ILE A 276 -2.46 -5.45 -13.56
N GLY A 277 -2.40 -6.79 -13.45
CA GLY A 277 -3.42 -7.59 -12.75
C GLY A 277 -3.63 -7.16 -11.30
N HIS A 278 -2.57 -6.94 -10.52
CA HIS A 278 -2.63 -6.47 -9.13
C HIS A 278 -3.41 -5.16 -8.98
N TYR A 279 -3.17 -4.19 -9.85
CA TYR A 279 -3.87 -2.91 -9.81
C TYR A 279 -5.33 -3.02 -10.27
N LEU A 280 -5.62 -3.86 -11.27
CA LEU A 280 -6.99 -4.13 -11.70
C LEU A 280 -7.82 -4.91 -10.67
N GLU A 281 -7.17 -5.69 -9.79
CA GLU A 281 -7.81 -6.37 -8.66
C GLU A 281 -7.99 -5.42 -7.48
N LEU A 282 -6.95 -4.69 -7.05
CA LEU A 282 -7.02 -3.66 -6.01
C LEU A 282 -8.17 -2.67 -6.21
N SER A 283 -8.45 -2.31 -7.47
CA SER A 283 -9.39 -1.23 -7.81
C SER A 283 -10.77 -1.72 -8.27
N HIS A 284 -11.08 -3.00 -8.10
CA HIS A 284 -12.30 -3.58 -8.67
C HIS A 284 -13.56 -3.29 -7.86
N ASP A 285 -13.46 -3.33 -6.53
CA ASP A 285 -14.55 -3.18 -5.57
C ASP A 285 -14.48 -1.86 -4.79
N LEU A 286 -13.43 -1.05 -4.95
CA LEU A 286 -13.34 0.31 -4.41
C LEU A 286 -14.61 1.19 -4.60
N PRO A 287 -15.35 1.12 -5.74
CA PRO A 287 -16.63 1.83 -5.88
C PRO A 287 -17.70 1.41 -4.86
N SER A 288 -17.70 0.17 -4.38
CA SER A 288 -18.61 -0.32 -3.31
C SER A 288 -18.45 0.46 -2.01
N TYR A 289 -17.29 1.11 -1.81
CA TYR A 289 -16.91 1.87 -0.63
C TYR A 289 -16.88 3.38 -0.91
N GLY A 290 -17.47 3.84 -2.03
CA GLY A 290 -17.52 5.25 -2.42
C GLY A 290 -16.25 5.80 -3.08
N ILE A 291 -15.26 4.95 -3.38
CA ILE A 291 -14.04 5.36 -4.09
C ILE A 291 -14.24 5.07 -5.58
N GLU A 292 -14.93 5.99 -6.24
CA GLU A 292 -15.48 5.83 -7.60
C GLU A 292 -15.10 6.97 -8.56
N GLY A 293 -15.62 6.91 -9.79
CA GLY A 293 -15.43 7.94 -10.81
C GLY A 293 -13.97 8.32 -11.03
N ALA A 294 -13.64 9.59 -10.78
CA ALA A 294 -12.31 10.16 -10.92
C ALA A 294 -11.22 9.26 -10.32
N CYS A 295 -11.39 8.83 -9.06
CA CYS A 295 -10.40 8.09 -8.26
C CYS A 295 -9.89 6.82 -8.97
N VAL A 296 -10.74 6.20 -9.79
CA VAL A 296 -10.53 4.90 -10.43
C VAL A 296 -10.65 4.93 -11.97
N SER A 297 -10.66 6.13 -12.55
CA SER A 297 -10.81 6.36 -14.01
C SER A 297 -9.64 5.77 -14.84
N TRP A 298 -8.44 5.77 -14.27
CA TRP A 298 -7.20 5.21 -14.84
C TRP A 298 -7.30 3.72 -15.24
N ARG A 299 -8.25 2.96 -14.68
CA ARG A 299 -8.42 1.51 -14.93
C ARG A 299 -8.57 1.18 -16.41
N ARG A 300 -9.34 1.97 -17.16
CA ARG A 300 -9.58 1.73 -18.60
C ARG A 300 -8.33 1.95 -19.45
N GLU A 301 -7.48 2.89 -19.06
CA GLU A 301 -6.21 3.15 -19.74
C GLU A 301 -5.19 2.04 -19.48
N ALA A 302 -5.19 1.46 -18.27
CA ALA A 302 -4.40 0.27 -17.97
C ALA A 302 -4.85 -0.93 -18.83
N VAL A 303 -6.17 -1.10 -19.04
CA VAL A 303 -6.73 -2.11 -19.97
C VAL A 303 -6.29 -1.84 -21.42
N LYS A 304 -6.43 -0.61 -21.92
CA LYS A 304 -5.97 -0.23 -23.28
C LYS A 304 -4.48 -0.53 -23.48
N LEU A 305 -3.63 -0.19 -22.50
CA LEU A 305 -2.20 -0.48 -22.54
C LEU A 305 -1.92 -1.98 -22.51
N PHE A 306 -2.63 -2.76 -21.69
CA PHE A 306 -2.51 -4.23 -21.63
C PHE A 306 -2.78 -4.88 -23.01
N HIS A 307 -3.85 -4.46 -23.70
CA HIS A 307 -4.18 -4.97 -25.04
C HIS A 307 -3.22 -4.48 -26.13
N LYS A 308 -2.81 -3.20 -26.10
CA LYS A 308 -1.81 -2.63 -27.01
C LYS A 308 -0.48 -3.39 -26.92
N ALA A 309 -0.09 -3.75 -25.70
CA ALA A 309 1.09 -4.55 -25.37
C ALA A 309 0.96 -6.05 -25.71
N ARG A 310 -0.23 -6.52 -26.10
CA ARG A 310 -0.55 -7.92 -26.45
C ARG A 310 -0.18 -8.92 -25.35
N LEU A 311 -0.33 -8.53 -24.07
CA LEU A 311 -0.02 -9.38 -22.93
C LEU A 311 -1.01 -10.54 -22.79
N ASP A 312 -0.56 -11.68 -22.27
CA ASP A 312 -1.42 -12.84 -21.99
C ASP A 312 -2.06 -12.69 -20.60
N PRO A 313 -3.39 -12.56 -20.48
CA PRO A 313 -4.06 -12.45 -19.18
C PRO A 313 -3.93 -13.70 -18.31
N LYS A 314 -3.52 -14.86 -18.85
CA LYS A 314 -3.19 -16.04 -18.03
C LYS A 314 -1.91 -15.86 -17.20
N LYS A 315 -1.01 -14.97 -17.64
CA LYS A 315 0.18 -14.57 -16.89
C LYS A 315 -0.12 -13.57 -15.77
N GLY A 316 -1.29 -12.92 -15.76
CA GLY A 316 -1.76 -12.11 -14.64
C GLY A 316 -2.35 -12.94 -13.50
N LEU A 317 -3.01 -12.29 -12.55
CA LEU A 317 -3.89 -12.92 -11.56
C LEU A 317 -4.99 -13.79 -12.21
N TYR A 318 -5.56 -14.74 -11.47
CA TYR A 318 -6.67 -15.60 -11.89
C TYR A 318 -7.84 -14.79 -12.48
N ASP A 319 -8.13 -13.64 -11.89
CA ASP A 319 -9.24 -12.77 -12.27
C ASP A 319 -8.93 -11.79 -13.40
N THR A 320 -7.67 -11.63 -13.83
CA THR A 320 -7.22 -10.64 -14.83
C THR A 320 -8.08 -10.64 -16.09
N LEU A 321 -8.32 -11.82 -16.69
CA LEU A 321 -9.15 -11.95 -17.90
C LEU A 321 -10.59 -11.46 -17.69
N TYR A 322 -11.13 -11.58 -16.48
CA TYR A 322 -12.45 -11.09 -16.14
C TYR A 322 -12.43 -9.58 -15.86
N ARG A 323 -11.44 -9.06 -15.11
CA ARG A 323 -11.30 -7.61 -14.86
C ARG A 323 -11.17 -6.82 -16.17
N LEU A 324 -10.33 -7.29 -17.10
CA LEU A 324 -10.23 -6.73 -18.46
C LEU A 324 -11.61 -6.66 -19.15
N LYS A 325 -12.33 -7.78 -19.21
CA LYS A 325 -13.65 -7.88 -19.87
C LYS A 325 -14.76 -7.06 -19.23
N GLN A 326 -14.66 -6.73 -17.94
CA GLN A 326 -15.58 -5.81 -17.29
C GLN A 326 -15.26 -4.37 -17.69
N LEU A 327 -13.99 -3.98 -17.61
CA LEU A 327 -13.53 -2.60 -17.86
C LEU A 327 -13.52 -2.23 -19.36
N GLU A 328 -13.50 -3.22 -20.27
CA GLU A 328 -13.85 -3.05 -21.69
C GLU A 328 -15.30 -2.54 -21.88
N LYS A 329 -16.20 -2.84 -20.94
CA LYS A 329 -17.65 -2.58 -21.05
C LYS A 329 -18.20 -1.51 -20.10
N ALA A 330 -17.45 -1.18 -19.05
CA ALA A 330 -17.84 -0.17 -18.07
C ALA A 330 -17.67 1.25 -18.64
N SER A 331 -18.50 2.17 -18.15
CA SER A 331 -18.24 3.61 -18.24
C SER A 331 -17.01 3.99 -17.37
N ASN A 332 -16.58 5.24 -17.39
CA ASN A 332 -15.52 5.72 -16.48
C ASN A 332 -15.97 5.72 -15.01
N TYR A 333 -17.28 5.72 -14.76
CA TYR A 333 -17.89 6.01 -13.46
C TYR A 333 -18.55 4.79 -12.81
N ASP A 334 -18.92 3.78 -13.60
CA ASP A 334 -19.71 2.64 -13.11
C ASP A 334 -18.96 1.65 -12.23
N TYR A 335 -19.70 1.17 -11.23
CA TYR A 335 -19.51 -0.14 -10.63
C TYR A 335 -19.51 -1.23 -11.71
N ALA A 336 -18.60 -2.20 -11.65
CA ALA A 336 -18.45 -3.24 -12.66
C ALA A 336 -19.66 -4.20 -12.70
N GLY A 337 -20.74 -3.79 -13.36
CA GLY A 337 -22.03 -4.49 -13.41
C GLY A 337 -23.25 -3.58 -13.56
N HIS A 338 -23.15 -2.29 -13.25
CA HIS A 338 -24.17 -1.30 -13.59
C HIS A 338 -23.81 -0.55 -14.88
N VAL A 339 -24.85 -0.02 -15.53
CA VAL A 339 -24.75 0.93 -16.64
C VAL A 339 -25.54 2.15 -16.17
N GLY A 340 -24.85 3.10 -15.56
CA GLY A 340 -25.41 4.39 -15.15
C GLY A 340 -25.53 5.34 -16.33
N GLU A 341 -26.45 6.30 -16.22
CA GLU A 341 -26.50 7.44 -17.14
C GLU A 341 -25.32 8.37 -16.84
N GLU A 342 -24.73 8.97 -17.89
CA GLU A 342 -23.60 9.91 -17.74
C GLU A 342 -24.07 11.20 -17.07
N GLU A 343 -23.92 11.31 -15.74
CA GLU A 343 -24.10 12.58 -15.04
C GLU A 343 -22.93 13.53 -15.35
N ASP A 344 -23.26 14.66 -15.98
CA ASP A 344 -22.37 15.81 -16.24
C ASP A 344 -21.85 16.44 -14.92
N ARG A 345 -20.87 15.80 -14.27
CA ARG A 345 -20.02 16.45 -13.26
C ARG A 345 -18.92 17.23 -13.97
N SER A 346 -19.06 18.55 -13.96
CA SER A 346 -18.14 19.53 -14.58
C SER A 346 -16.66 19.24 -14.32
N ASP A 347 -15.82 19.44 -15.34
CA ASP A 347 -14.37 19.13 -15.43
C ASP A 347 -13.44 19.78 -14.37
N GLN A 348 -14.00 20.48 -13.37
CA GLN A 348 -13.30 21.52 -12.63
C GLN A 348 -12.53 21.06 -11.38
N GLU A 349 -12.68 19.81 -10.93
CA GLU A 349 -11.98 19.28 -9.74
C GLU A 349 -11.15 18.00 -9.96
N LEU A 350 -10.99 17.54 -11.19
CA LEU A 350 -10.12 16.39 -11.48
C LEU A 350 -8.65 16.66 -11.08
N LEU A 351 -8.03 15.65 -10.47
CA LEU A 351 -6.58 15.58 -10.25
C LEU A 351 -5.83 15.14 -11.52
N HIS A 352 -6.55 14.59 -12.50
CA HIS A 352 -6.03 14.30 -13.84
C HIS A 352 -6.16 15.50 -14.76
N HIS A 353 -5.05 15.90 -15.38
CA HIS A 353 -5.09 16.62 -16.65
C HIS A 353 -5.20 15.60 -17.78
N GLU A 354 -6.16 15.79 -18.70
CA GLU A 354 -6.42 14.86 -19.79
C GLU A 354 -5.20 14.65 -20.71
N HIS A 355 -4.34 15.65 -20.83
CA HIS A 355 -3.16 15.63 -21.69
C HIS A 355 -1.92 16.15 -20.96
N GLY A 356 -1.00 15.24 -20.62
CA GLY A 356 0.36 15.59 -20.24
C GLY A 356 1.25 15.93 -21.43
N THR A 357 2.57 15.77 -21.27
CA THR A 357 3.55 15.98 -22.37
C THR A 357 3.93 14.66 -23.03
N GLU A 358 4.57 14.70 -24.20
CA GLU A 358 5.09 13.47 -24.85
C GLU A 358 5.98 12.62 -23.91
N ARG A 359 6.75 13.27 -23.02
CA ARG A 359 7.64 12.61 -22.04
C ARG A 359 7.01 12.35 -20.67
N ASP A 360 5.80 12.83 -20.45
CA ASP A 360 5.01 12.65 -19.22
C ASP A 360 3.51 12.67 -19.59
N PRO A 361 2.98 11.63 -20.29
CA PRO A 361 1.64 11.71 -20.89
C PRO A 361 0.51 11.79 -19.85
N TRP A 362 0.78 11.32 -18.64
CA TRP A 362 -0.15 11.28 -17.51
C TRP A 362 0.05 12.44 -16.51
N ALA A 363 0.88 13.41 -16.90
CA ALA A 363 1.19 14.62 -16.13
C ALA A 363 1.65 14.33 -14.69
N TRP A 364 2.39 13.23 -14.47
CA TRP A 364 2.85 12.76 -13.16
C TRP A 364 3.42 13.90 -12.31
N ARG A 365 4.24 14.77 -12.92
CA ARG A 365 4.85 15.88 -12.18
C ARG A 365 3.81 16.80 -11.55
N MET A 366 2.79 17.16 -12.33
CA MET A 366 1.71 18.04 -11.89
C MET A 366 0.81 17.34 -10.87
N THR A 367 0.46 16.08 -11.12
CA THR A 367 -0.35 15.25 -10.20
C THR A 367 0.31 15.12 -8.84
N MET A 368 1.60 14.75 -8.79
CA MET A 368 2.36 14.60 -7.55
C MET A 368 2.58 15.94 -6.83
N ASP A 369 2.84 17.03 -7.57
CA ASP A 369 3.04 18.36 -6.98
C ASP A 369 1.72 19.01 -6.52
N LYS A 370 0.55 18.62 -7.07
CA LYS A 370 -0.79 18.95 -6.54
C LYS A 370 -1.06 18.12 -5.27
N TYR A 371 -0.85 16.80 -5.32
CA TYR A 371 -1.05 15.89 -4.19
C TYR A 371 -0.27 16.32 -2.93
N ARG A 372 1.03 16.59 -3.07
CA ARG A 372 1.89 17.07 -1.97
C ARG A 372 1.39 18.36 -1.31
N LYS A 373 0.80 19.27 -2.08
CA LYS A 373 0.26 20.55 -1.58
C LYS A 373 -1.04 20.35 -0.82
N SER A 374 -1.95 19.52 -1.34
CA SER A 374 -3.25 19.27 -0.72
C SER A 374 -3.14 18.48 0.59
N HIS A 375 -2.29 17.46 0.65
CA HIS A 375 -2.25 16.51 1.78
C HIS A 375 -1.01 16.63 2.68
N MET A 376 -0.26 17.73 2.56
CA MET A 376 0.90 18.07 3.41
C MET A 376 1.94 16.93 3.59
N VAL A 377 2.17 16.14 2.53
CA VAL A 377 2.94 14.88 2.57
C VAL A 377 4.31 15.04 3.23
N ALA A 378 4.47 14.44 4.40
CA ALA A 378 5.65 14.58 5.24
C ALA A 378 6.77 13.62 4.84
N VAL A 379 7.50 13.97 3.78
CA VAL A 379 8.62 13.18 3.21
C VAL A 379 9.55 12.61 4.28
N GLY A 380 9.69 11.28 4.32
CA GLY A 380 10.62 10.57 5.19
C GLY A 380 10.25 10.58 6.68
N LYS A 381 9.02 10.97 7.04
CA LYS A 381 8.51 10.88 8.41
C LYS A 381 7.53 9.71 8.55
N TYR A 382 7.52 9.16 9.76
CA TYR A 382 6.68 8.02 10.16
C TYR A 382 6.08 8.25 11.56
N PRO A 383 5.26 9.29 11.80
CA PRO A 383 4.64 9.51 13.10
C PRO A 383 3.69 8.38 13.52
N HIS A 384 3.21 7.55 12.58
CA HIS A 384 2.40 6.36 12.86
C HIS A 384 3.20 5.07 13.07
N ASP A 385 4.54 5.14 13.12
CA ASP A 385 5.39 3.98 13.41
C ASP A 385 5.69 3.88 14.92
N ILE A 386 5.12 2.88 15.58
CA ILE A 386 5.21 2.66 17.04
C ILE A 386 6.66 2.43 17.49
N THR A 387 7.53 1.91 16.62
CA THR A 387 8.97 1.76 16.92
C THR A 387 9.69 3.10 17.07
N LYS A 388 9.14 4.18 16.49
CA LYS A 388 9.70 5.55 16.58
C LYS A 388 9.19 6.35 17.78
N LEU A 389 8.12 5.90 18.43
CA LEU A 389 7.66 6.49 19.69
C LEU A 389 8.73 6.34 20.78
N THR A 390 8.79 7.30 21.70
CA THR A 390 9.62 7.17 22.90
C THR A 390 9.07 6.08 23.82
N ARG A 391 9.93 5.50 24.67
CA ARG A 391 9.53 4.49 25.67
C ARG A 391 8.36 4.97 26.53
N ALA A 392 8.41 6.22 26.98
CA ALA A 392 7.36 6.85 27.77
C ALA A 392 6.04 7.04 27.00
N GLN A 393 6.09 7.33 25.69
CA GLN A 393 4.89 7.40 24.86
C GLN A 393 4.26 6.02 24.67
N ARG A 394 5.06 4.97 24.40
CA ARG A 394 4.49 3.62 24.27
C ARG A 394 3.85 3.15 25.58
N ALA A 395 4.55 3.30 26.69
CA ALA A 395 4.02 3.00 28.02
C ALA A 395 2.70 3.75 28.33
N ALA A 396 2.57 5.02 27.91
CA ALA A 396 1.36 5.80 28.12
C ALA A 396 0.16 5.38 27.24
N TYR A 397 0.37 4.54 26.21
CA TYR A 397 -0.70 4.01 25.34
C TYR A 397 -0.94 2.50 25.55
N CYS A 398 -0.07 1.78 26.27
CA CYS A 398 -0.28 0.38 26.65
C CYS A 398 -1.29 0.25 27.79
N PHE A 399 -2.13 -0.80 27.73
CA PHE A 399 -3.16 -1.04 28.75
C PHE A 399 -2.59 -1.40 30.14
N ASP A 400 -1.34 -1.85 30.23
CA ASP A 400 -0.64 -2.20 31.48
C ASP A 400 0.34 -1.10 31.95
N GLU A 401 0.35 0.05 31.29
CA GLU A 401 1.26 1.19 31.50
C GLU A 401 2.77 0.88 31.31
N ARG A 402 3.12 -0.17 30.54
CA ARG A 402 4.53 -0.57 30.29
C ARG A 402 4.95 -0.39 28.84
N ASP A 403 6.24 -0.19 28.59
CA ASP A 403 6.79 -0.16 27.24
C ASP A 403 6.85 -1.60 26.68
N PRO A 404 6.09 -1.96 25.63
CA PRO A 404 6.04 -3.32 25.10
C PRO A 404 7.35 -3.69 24.36
N LEU A 405 8.22 -2.71 24.14
CA LEU A 405 9.54 -2.85 23.51
C LEU A 405 10.66 -2.43 24.47
N ALA A 406 10.44 -2.55 25.79
CA ALA A 406 11.40 -2.20 26.83
C ALA A 406 12.74 -2.95 26.72
N ASP A 407 12.71 -4.20 26.27
CA ASP A 407 13.91 -5.04 26.14
C ASP A 407 14.60 -4.88 24.77
N VAL A 408 13.96 -4.18 23.82
CA VAL A 408 14.56 -3.93 22.49
C VAL A 408 15.52 -2.74 22.56
N PRO A 409 16.77 -2.87 22.08
CA PRO A 409 17.70 -1.75 22.00
C PRO A 409 17.21 -0.65 21.05
N VAL A 410 17.34 0.60 21.46
CA VAL A 410 16.88 1.78 20.69
C VAL A 410 17.52 1.88 19.29
N LYS A 411 18.72 1.33 19.11
CA LYS A 411 19.38 1.23 17.79
C LYS A 411 18.62 0.33 16.81
N ASP A 412 18.03 -0.76 17.29
CA ASP A 412 17.43 -1.79 16.44
C ASP A 412 15.99 -1.37 16.07
N LEU A 413 15.29 -0.71 17.01
CA LEU A 413 14.04 0.03 16.76
C LEU A 413 14.21 1.11 15.67
N ARG A 414 15.33 1.83 15.65
CA ARG A 414 15.57 2.88 14.63
C ARG A 414 15.73 2.32 13.23
N ASN A 415 16.36 1.16 13.09
CA ASN A 415 16.78 0.59 11.81
C ASN A 415 15.72 -0.27 11.10
N ASN A 416 14.49 -0.38 11.64
CA ASN A 416 13.43 -1.25 11.09
C ASN A 416 13.87 -2.73 10.97
N LEU A 417 14.60 -3.23 11.98
CA LEU A 417 15.19 -4.58 11.97
C LEU A 417 14.34 -5.62 12.72
N LEU A 418 13.15 -5.25 13.18
CA LEU A 418 12.23 -6.17 13.85
C LEU A 418 11.33 -6.84 12.82
N ASP A 419 11.39 -8.16 12.73
CA ASP A 419 10.24 -8.91 12.23
C ASP A 419 9.47 -9.42 13.44
N PHE A 420 8.18 -9.12 13.48
CA PHE A 420 7.30 -9.59 14.52
C PHE A 420 6.54 -10.81 13.99
N VAL A 421 6.82 -11.95 14.61
CA VAL A 421 6.05 -13.18 14.49
C VAL A 421 5.13 -13.20 15.71
N TRP A 422 3.82 -13.12 15.48
CA TRP A 422 2.78 -13.08 16.51
C TRP A 422 1.97 -14.38 16.51
#